data_AF-A0A5J4QZ35-F1
#
_entry.id   AF-A0A5J4QZ35-F1
#
_cell.length_a   1.000
_cell.length_b   1.000
_cell.length_c   1.000
_cell.angle_alpha   90.00
_cell.angle_beta   90.00
_cell.angle_gamma   90.00
#
_symmetry.space_group_name_H-M   'P 1'
#
loop_
_entity.id
_entity.type
_entity.pdbx_description
1 polymer ?
#
loop_
_entity_poly.entity_id
_entity_poly.type
_entity_poly.pdbx_seq_one_letter_code
_entity_poly.pdbx_strand_id
1 'polypeptide(L)'
;MITKELRLKKRIKKNKLSKEYFENEMLEFSLQDFEKIKYFLSNPINEDLKEQYFDIVAELRNIIQIKRKYFTLFEEIFIFIYKKICDGDDDIRGKRHIFTLLHYMYCECLIGLK
;
A
#
# COMPACT_ATOMS: atom_id res chain seq x y z
N MET A 1 -12.92 6.82 -17.35
CA MET A 1 -13.19 6.67 -15.90
C MET A 1 -13.73 5.28 -15.50
N ILE A 2 -14.63 4.65 -16.26
CA ILE A 2 -15.30 3.37 -15.92
C ILE A 2 -14.33 2.19 -15.62
N THR A 3 -13.11 2.22 -16.17
CA THR A 3 -12.14 1.12 -16.04
C THR A 3 -11.37 1.07 -14.71
N LYS A 4 -11.06 2.20 -14.06
CA LYS A 4 -10.23 2.22 -12.82
C LYS A 4 -11.05 1.81 -11.60
N GLU A 5 -12.27 2.32 -11.47
CA GLU A 5 -13.18 1.99 -10.35
C GLU A 5 -13.60 0.50 -10.36
N LEU A 6 -13.93 -0.04 -11.53
CA LEU A 6 -14.27 -1.45 -11.67
C LEU A 6 -13.08 -2.37 -11.32
N ARG A 7 -11.86 -1.98 -11.69
CA ARG A 7 -10.64 -2.71 -11.31
C ARG A 7 -10.44 -2.70 -9.80
N LEU A 8 -10.63 -1.55 -9.14
CA LEU A 8 -10.52 -1.42 -7.69
C LEU A 8 -11.55 -2.28 -6.95
N LYS A 9 -12.82 -2.26 -7.37
CA LYS A 9 -13.88 -3.12 -6.81
C LYS A 9 -13.54 -4.60 -6.92
N LYS A 10 -13.05 -5.06 -8.08
CA LYS A 10 -12.57 -6.44 -8.25
C LYS A 10 -11.39 -6.75 -7.33
N ARG A 11 -10.49 -5.79 -7.13
CA ARG A 11 -9.30 -5.91 -6.27
C ARG A 11 -9.67 -6.12 -4.81
N ILE A 12 -10.56 -5.27 -4.28
CA ILE A 12 -11.06 -5.32 -2.91
C ILE A 12 -11.66 -6.70 -2.63
N LYS A 13 -12.54 -7.17 -3.54
CA LYS A 13 -13.12 -8.51 -3.44
C LYS A 13 -12.07 -9.62 -3.49
N LYS A 14 -11.12 -9.55 -4.42
CA LYS A 14 -10.07 -10.57 -4.60
C LYS A 14 -9.15 -10.69 -3.40
N ASN A 15 -8.76 -9.55 -2.82
CA ASN A 15 -7.85 -9.51 -1.70
C ASN A 15 -8.54 -9.67 -0.35
N LYS A 16 -9.88 -9.67 -0.30
CA LYS A 16 -10.68 -9.62 0.93
C LYS A 16 -10.32 -8.41 1.81
N LEU A 17 -10.16 -7.25 1.19
CA LEU A 17 -10.10 -5.98 1.93
C LEU A 17 -11.54 -5.63 2.34
N SER A 18 -11.79 -5.28 3.59
CA SER A 18 -13.14 -4.89 3.98
C SER A 18 -13.56 -3.58 3.33
N LYS A 19 -14.87 -3.47 3.07
CA LYS A 19 -15.46 -2.23 2.54
C LYS A 19 -15.30 -1.08 3.55
N GLU A 20 -15.53 -1.38 4.82
CA GLU A 20 -15.42 -0.41 5.92
C GLU A 20 -14.01 0.17 6.04
N TYR A 21 -12.98 -0.68 6.01
CA TYR A 21 -11.60 -0.20 6.03
C TYR A 21 -11.27 0.65 4.80
N PHE A 22 -11.71 0.23 3.61
CA PHE A 22 -11.48 1.01 2.41
C PHE A 22 -12.12 2.40 2.48
N GLU A 23 -13.36 2.49 2.93
CA GLU A 23 -14.11 3.76 3.00
C GLU A 23 -13.60 4.65 4.12
N ASN A 24 -13.41 4.11 5.33
CA ASN A 24 -13.09 4.91 6.51
C ASN A 24 -11.60 5.24 6.63
N GLU A 25 -10.70 4.37 6.14
CA GLU A 25 -9.25 4.57 6.32
C GLU A 25 -8.56 5.01 5.02
N MET A 26 -8.86 4.34 3.90
CA MET A 26 -8.12 4.60 2.66
C MET A 26 -8.64 5.85 1.92
N LEU A 27 -9.96 5.95 1.73
CA LEU A 27 -10.55 7.10 1.03
C LEU A 27 -10.38 8.39 1.82
N GLU A 28 -10.68 8.36 3.12
CA GLU A 28 -10.66 9.53 3.98
C GLU A 28 -9.23 10.08 4.17
N PHE A 29 -8.26 9.21 4.51
CA PHE A 29 -6.95 9.69 4.97
C PHE A 29 -5.82 9.56 3.96
N SER A 30 -5.88 8.59 3.04
CA SER A 30 -4.74 8.27 2.17
C SER A 30 -4.87 8.79 0.74
N LEU A 31 -6.08 8.81 0.19
CA LEU A 31 -6.32 9.18 -1.20
C LEU A 31 -5.84 10.59 -1.54
N GLN A 32 -5.97 11.53 -0.59
CA GLN A 32 -5.55 12.93 -0.74
C GLN A 32 -4.05 13.11 -1.07
N ASP A 33 -3.22 12.13 -0.71
CA ASP A 33 -1.77 12.20 -0.92
C ASP A 33 -1.31 11.39 -2.15
N PHE A 34 -2.20 10.64 -2.82
CA PHE A 34 -1.81 9.77 -3.94
C PHE A 34 -1.25 10.53 -5.13
N GLU A 35 -1.84 11.68 -5.48
CA GLU A 35 -1.29 12.51 -6.56
C GLU A 35 0.06 13.14 -6.18
N LYS A 36 0.28 13.44 -4.89
CA LYS A 36 1.60 13.92 -4.41
C LYS A 36 2.65 12.82 -4.55
N ILE A 37 2.34 11.59 -4.15
CA ILE A 37 3.23 10.43 -4.29
C ILE A 37 3.53 10.18 -5.76
N LYS A 38 2.51 10.19 -6.62
CA LYS A 38 2.67 9.99 -8.07
C LYS A 38 3.53 11.08 -8.70
N TYR A 39 3.30 12.34 -8.36
CA TYR A 39 4.12 13.46 -8.83
C TYR A 39 5.57 13.29 -8.38
N PHE A 40 5.79 12.97 -7.10
CA PHE A 40 7.11 12.72 -6.53
C PHE A 40 7.86 11.62 -7.28
N LEU A 41 7.23 10.46 -7.50
CA LEU A 41 7.83 9.31 -8.21
C LEU A 41 8.01 9.54 -9.71
N SER A 42 7.31 10.52 -10.30
CA SER A 42 7.46 10.88 -11.71
C SER A 42 8.53 11.93 -11.98
N ASN A 43 9.01 12.61 -10.93
CA ASN A 43 10.03 13.64 -11.07
C ASN A 43 11.41 12.98 -11.26
N PRO A 44 12.12 13.25 -12.38
CA PRO A 44 13.44 12.65 -12.64
C PRO A 44 14.49 12.92 -11.56
N ILE A 45 14.36 14.01 -10.80
CA ILE A 45 15.26 14.33 -9.68
C ILE A 45 15.18 13.27 -8.57
N ASN A 46 14.07 12.53 -8.50
CA ASN A 46 13.83 11.50 -7.49
C ASN A 46 14.01 10.08 -8.04
N GLU A 47 14.69 9.88 -9.18
CA GLU A 47 14.78 8.55 -9.82
C GLU A 47 15.39 7.50 -8.87
N ASP A 48 16.46 7.83 -8.13
CA ASP A 48 17.07 6.92 -7.15
C ASP A 48 16.09 6.49 -6.04
N LEU A 49 15.25 7.42 -5.57
CA LEU A 49 14.24 7.14 -4.53
C LEU A 49 13.07 6.32 -5.10
N LYS A 50 12.75 6.53 -6.37
CA LYS A 50 11.73 5.76 -7.09
C LYS A 50 12.21 4.33 -7.34
N GLU A 51 13.49 4.12 -7.68
CA GLU A 51 14.08 2.78 -7.77
C GLU A 51 13.98 2.05 -6.42
N GLN A 52 14.43 2.69 -5.34
CA GLN A 52 14.30 2.12 -3.98
C GLN A 52 12.84 1.81 -3.60
N TYR A 53 11.90 2.70 -3.96
CA TYR A 53 10.47 2.46 -3.76
C TYR A 53 10.00 1.17 -4.47
N PHE A 54 10.45 0.94 -5.71
CA PHE A 54 10.07 -0.25 -6.47
C PHE A 54 10.76 -1.53 -5.98
N ASP A 55 11.98 -1.43 -5.44
CA ASP A 55 12.64 -2.55 -4.74
C ASP A 55 11.83 -2.97 -3.50
N ILE A 56 11.42 -2.00 -2.68
CA ILE A 56 10.56 -2.25 -1.51
C ILE A 56 9.23 -2.89 -1.93
N VAL A 57 8.61 -2.41 -3.02
CA VAL A 57 7.39 -3.01 -3.58
C VAL A 57 7.61 -4.49 -3.94
N ALA A 58 8.75 -4.84 -4.53
CA ALA A 58 9.06 -6.21 -4.91
C ALA A 58 9.23 -7.11 -3.68
N GLU A 59 9.94 -6.62 -2.66
CA GLU A 59 10.12 -7.34 -1.39
C GLU A 59 8.79 -7.55 -0.65
N LEU A 60 8.00 -6.48 -0.49
CA LEU A 60 6.69 -6.56 0.15
C LEU A 60 5.76 -7.51 -0.61
N ARG A 61 5.81 -7.54 -1.94
CA ARG A 61 5.01 -8.50 -2.72
C ARG A 61 5.37 -9.94 -2.37
N ASN A 62 6.65 -10.27 -2.23
CA ASN A 62 7.11 -11.61 -1.85
C ASN A 62 6.65 -11.97 -0.43
N ILE A 63 6.81 -11.05 0.51
CA ILE A 63 6.36 -11.23 1.89
C ILE A 63 4.85 -11.48 1.93
N ILE A 64 4.06 -10.63 1.25
CA ILE A 64 2.61 -10.75 1.19
C ILE A 64 2.20 -12.06 0.54
N GLN A 65 2.84 -12.48 -0.55
CA GLN A 65 2.53 -13.75 -1.23
C GLN A 65 2.68 -14.95 -0.27
N ILE A 66 3.75 -14.99 0.52
CA ILE A 66 4.02 -16.09 1.46
C ILE A 66 3.07 -16.01 2.67
N LYS A 67 2.80 -14.79 3.16
CA LYS A 67 2.08 -14.58 4.41
C LYS A 67 0.56 -14.46 4.23
N ARG A 68 0.05 -14.19 3.03
CA ARG A 68 -1.38 -13.91 2.75
C ARG A 68 -2.31 -14.96 3.35
N LYS A 69 -1.93 -16.24 3.32
CA LYS A 69 -2.75 -17.34 3.83
C LYS A 69 -2.99 -17.32 5.35
N TYR A 70 -2.18 -16.58 6.11
CA TYR A 70 -2.30 -16.46 7.56
C TYR A 70 -3.22 -15.33 8.01
N PHE A 71 -3.75 -14.54 7.08
CA PHE A 71 -4.63 -13.41 7.35
C PHE A 71 -6.01 -13.64 6.74
N THR A 72 -7.06 -13.27 7.45
CA THR A 72 -8.43 -13.36 6.95
C THR A 72 -8.70 -12.20 6.00
N LEU A 73 -8.46 -10.99 6.48
CA LEU A 73 -8.67 -9.74 5.79
C LEU A 73 -7.34 -9.15 5.30
N PHE A 74 -7.40 -8.30 4.27
CA PHE A 74 -6.17 -7.74 3.72
C PHE A 74 -5.57 -6.65 4.61
N GLU A 75 -6.41 -5.86 5.27
CA GLU A 75 -5.97 -4.78 6.17
C GLU A 75 -5.12 -5.27 7.35
N GLU A 76 -5.28 -6.54 7.77
CA GLU A 76 -4.41 -7.16 8.78
C GLU A 76 -2.95 -7.22 8.33
N ILE A 77 -2.71 -7.31 7.01
CA ILE A 77 -1.37 -7.29 6.42
C ILE A 77 -0.75 -5.90 6.52
N PHE A 78 -1.54 -4.83 6.33
CA PHE A 78 -1.05 -3.46 6.51
C PHE A 78 -0.59 -3.25 7.96
N ILE A 79 -1.39 -3.70 8.93
CA ILE A 79 -1.05 -3.63 10.36
C ILE A 79 0.20 -4.47 10.64
N PHE A 80 0.30 -5.68 10.07
CA PHE A 80 1.47 -6.54 10.24
C PHE A 80 2.75 -5.87 9.74
N ILE A 81 2.73 -5.29 8.54
CA ILE A 81 3.89 -4.59 7.97
C ILE A 81 4.23 -3.35 8.80
N TYR A 82 3.23 -2.54 9.16
CA TYR A 82 3.42 -1.36 10.00
C TYR A 82 4.11 -1.70 11.33
N LYS A 83 3.62 -2.73 12.03
CA LYS A 83 4.21 -3.21 13.28
C LYS A 83 5.66 -3.66 13.08
N LYS A 84 5.94 -4.44 12.03
CA LYS A 84 7.32 -4.88 11.73
C LYS A 84 8.29 -3.74 11.46
N ILE A 85 7.82 -2.66 10.82
CA ILE A 85 8.64 -1.46 10.62
C ILE A 85 8.86 -0.75 11.95
N CYS A 86 7.80 -0.60 12.76
CA CYS A 86 7.89 0.13 14.02
C CYS A 86 8.68 -0.59 15.11
N ASP A 87 8.60 -1.92 15.17
CA ASP A 87 9.33 -2.75 16.13
C ASP A 87 10.82 -2.92 15.75
N GLY A 88 11.17 -2.64 14.50
CA GLY A 88 12.53 -2.84 13.97
C GLY A 88 13.45 -1.62 14.11
N ASP A 89 12.87 -0.42 14.29
CA ASP A 89 13.62 0.83 14.42
C ASP A 89 12.77 1.91 15.11
N ASP A 90 13.24 2.34 16.29
CA ASP A 90 12.58 3.37 17.08
C ASP A 90 12.68 4.76 16.42
N ASP A 91 13.70 5.00 15.60
CA ASP A 91 14.05 6.32 15.04
C ASP A 91 13.37 6.65 13.70
N ILE A 92 12.53 5.75 13.17
CA ILE A 92 11.78 6.04 11.94
C ILE A 92 10.89 7.26 12.14
N ARG A 93 11.23 8.34 11.45
CA ARG A 93 10.42 9.57 11.38
C ARG A 93 9.29 9.39 10.38
N GLY A 94 8.13 9.98 10.67
CA GLY A 94 7.01 9.96 9.73
C GLY A 94 6.26 8.63 9.65
N LYS A 95 6.28 7.81 10.72
CA LYS A 95 5.50 6.55 10.87
C LYS A 95 4.04 6.68 10.41
N ARG A 96 3.43 7.87 10.57
CA ARG A 96 2.08 8.20 10.09
C ARG A 96 1.86 7.99 8.58
N HIS A 97 2.90 8.09 7.75
CA HIS A 97 2.80 7.98 6.29
C HIS A 97 2.99 6.54 5.76
N ILE A 98 3.36 5.58 6.63
CA ILE A 98 3.55 4.18 6.24
C ILE A 98 2.25 3.62 5.64
N PHE A 99 1.11 3.82 6.31
CA PHE A 99 -0.18 3.38 5.80
C PHE A 99 -0.51 4.03 4.46
N THR A 100 -0.28 5.34 4.31
CA THR A 100 -0.50 6.05 3.04
C THR A 100 0.29 5.41 1.89
N LEU A 101 1.57 5.06 2.11
CA LEU A 101 2.40 4.38 1.11
C LEU A 101 1.88 2.96 0.80
N LEU A 102 1.54 2.18 1.82
CA LEU A 102 0.98 0.83 1.63
C LEU A 102 -0.35 0.86 0.87
N HIS A 103 -1.21 1.83 1.19
CA HIS A 103 -2.47 2.06 0.49
C HIS A 103 -2.26 2.45 -0.96
N TYR A 104 -1.29 3.32 -1.23
CA TYR A 104 -0.91 3.70 -2.60
C TYR A 104 -0.41 2.48 -3.39
N MET A 105 0.52 1.72 -2.83
CA MET A 105 1.02 0.47 -3.43
C MET A 105 -0.11 -0.53 -3.72
N TYR A 106 -1.06 -0.66 -2.79
CA TYR A 106 -2.22 -1.52 -2.99
C TYR A 106 -3.08 -0.98 -4.13
N CYS A 107 -3.51 0.27 -4.09
CA CYS A 107 -4.40 0.85 -5.12
C CYS A 107 -3.79 0.83 -6.53
N GLU A 108 -2.49 1.07 -6.66
CA GLU A 108 -1.75 1.04 -7.94
C GLU A 108 -1.33 -0.36 -8.39
N CYS A 109 -1.84 -1.41 -7.74
CA CYS A 109 -1.61 -2.80 -8.12
C CYS A 109 -0.17 -3.29 -8.02
N LEU A 110 0.59 -2.66 -7.13
CA LEU A 110 1.98 -2.99 -6.85
C LEU A 110 2.09 -4.13 -5.82
N ILE A 111 1.20 -4.17 -4.83
CA ILE A 111 1.13 -5.24 -3.82
C ILE A 111 -0.27 -5.86 -3.71
N GLY A 112 -0.36 -7.07 -3.15
CA GLY A 112 -1.57 -7.88 -3.09
C GLY A 112 -1.72 -8.82 -4.29
N LEU A 113 -2.75 -9.67 -4.25
CA LEU A 113 -3.01 -10.65 -5.31
C LEU A 113 -3.34 -9.93 -6.63
N LYS A 114 -2.63 -10.31 -7.70
CA LYS A 114 -2.86 -9.87 -9.08
C LYS A 114 -3.98 -10.68 -9.69
#